data_AF-A0A2G6KGC8-F1
#
_entry.id   AF-A0A2G6KGC8-F1
#
_cell.length_a   1.000
_cell.length_b   1.000
_cell.length_c   1.000
_cell.angle_alpha   90.00
_cell.angle_beta   90.00
_cell.angle_gamma   90.00
#
_symmetry.space_group_name_H-M   'P 1'
#
loop_
_entity.id
_entity.type
_entity.pdbx_description
1 polymer ?
#
loop_
_entity_poly.entity_id
_entity_poly.type
_entity_poly.pdbx_seq_one_letter_code
_entity_poly.pdbx_strand_id
1 'polypeptide(L)'
;RHQLSGVLAHELSHHLGFHTVALTLSHWLSIPIVILARIGFFLRNVARAATDAFVSNSRALTIIGRAISRTLWALSWVFLAAIVAVDAISNLVGHRSEYDADQRAVELGYGPPLAAALRVVMRHGGGTRPVGWRARLAASHPPARTRVARIEAVLRQRRRSRRR
;
A
#
# COMPACT_ATOMS: atom_id res chain seq x y z
N ARG A 1 -9.63 9.76 -29.50
CA ARG A 1 -10.60 8.68 -29.19
C ARG A 1 -9.91 7.39 -28.74
N HIS A 2 -8.97 6.82 -29.52
CA HIS A 2 -8.28 5.58 -29.13
C HIS A 2 -7.51 5.66 -27.79
N GLN A 3 -6.82 6.77 -27.50
CA GLN A 3 -6.12 6.93 -26.20
C GLN A 3 -7.08 6.84 -25.02
N LEU A 4 -8.25 7.49 -25.12
CA LEU A 4 -9.29 7.46 -24.10
C LEU A 4 -9.85 6.05 -23.88
N SER A 5 -10.07 5.27 -24.96
CA SER A 5 -10.49 3.88 -24.80
C SER A 5 -9.42 3.02 -24.11
N GLY A 6 -8.14 3.34 -24.32
CA GLY A 6 -7.03 2.69 -23.60
C GLY A 6 -7.03 2.99 -22.11
N VAL A 7 -7.26 4.25 -21.73
CA VAL A 7 -7.38 4.67 -20.33
C VAL A 7 -8.62 4.06 -19.69
N LEU A 8 -9.79 4.11 -20.34
CA LEU A 8 -11.02 3.51 -19.81
C LEU A 8 -10.90 1.99 -19.62
N ALA A 9 -10.23 1.29 -20.53
CA ALA A 9 -9.96 -0.14 -20.37
C ALA A 9 -9.03 -0.42 -19.17
N HIS A 10 -8.08 0.47 -18.90
CA HIS A 10 -7.24 0.42 -17.70
C HIS A 10 -8.07 0.66 -16.43
N GLU A 11 -8.85 1.75 -16.35
CA GLU A 11 -9.68 2.07 -15.18
C GLU A 11 -10.69 0.95 -14.87
N LEU A 12 -11.34 0.40 -15.90
CA LEU A 12 -12.27 -0.73 -15.72
C LEU A 12 -11.55 -1.99 -15.21
N SER A 13 -10.38 -2.29 -15.77
CA SER A 13 -9.56 -3.43 -15.33
C SER A 13 -8.99 -3.23 -13.92
N HIS A 14 -8.72 -1.99 -13.55
CA HIS A 14 -8.32 -1.57 -12.22
C HIS A 14 -9.47 -1.87 -11.25
N HIS A 15 -10.67 -1.34 -11.47
CA HIS A 15 -11.82 -1.61 -10.59
C HIS A 15 -12.15 -3.10 -10.45
N LEU A 16 -12.11 -3.88 -11.54
CA LEU A 16 -12.35 -5.33 -11.50
C LEU A 16 -11.24 -6.10 -10.75
N GLY A 17 -9.99 -5.63 -10.83
CA GLY A 17 -8.84 -6.25 -10.15
C GLY A 17 -8.76 -5.96 -8.64
N PHE A 18 -9.42 -4.93 -8.15
CA PHE A 18 -9.30 -4.46 -6.77
C PHE A 18 -10.20 -5.16 -5.76
N HIS A 19 -11.29 -5.84 -6.16
CA HIS A 19 -12.22 -6.44 -5.20
C HIS A 19 -11.56 -7.48 -4.27
N THR A 20 -10.82 -8.44 -4.82
CA THR A 20 -10.18 -9.50 -4.02
C THR A 20 -8.96 -8.98 -3.25
N VAL A 21 -8.20 -8.07 -3.86
CA VAL A 21 -6.99 -7.50 -3.26
C VAL A 21 -7.36 -6.56 -2.11
N ALA A 22 -8.33 -5.66 -2.31
CA ALA A 22 -8.81 -4.76 -1.26
C ALA A 22 -9.42 -5.53 -0.08
N LEU A 23 -10.23 -6.57 -0.34
CA LEU A 23 -10.80 -7.41 0.72
C LEU A 23 -9.75 -8.17 1.52
N THR A 24 -8.72 -8.69 0.84
CA THR A 24 -7.62 -9.41 1.50
C THR A 24 -6.76 -8.43 2.31
N LEU A 25 -6.41 -7.28 1.73
CA LEU A 25 -5.66 -6.23 2.44
C LEU A 25 -6.46 -5.75 3.65
N SER A 26 -7.75 -5.43 3.49
CA SER A 26 -8.60 -4.96 4.57
C SER A 26 -8.69 -5.98 5.72
N HIS A 27 -8.72 -7.28 5.43
CA HIS A 27 -8.66 -8.33 6.46
C HIS A 27 -7.31 -8.38 7.16
N TRP A 28 -6.21 -8.40 6.42
CA TRP A 28 -4.86 -8.41 6.98
C TRP A 28 -4.53 -7.14 7.78
N LEU A 29 -5.16 -6.01 7.44
CA LEU A 29 -5.00 -4.72 8.10
C LEU A 29 -5.91 -4.54 9.31
N SER A 30 -7.07 -5.19 9.35
CA SER A 30 -7.99 -5.13 10.50
C SER A 30 -7.46 -5.93 11.70
N ILE A 31 -6.80 -7.07 11.45
CA ILE A 31 -6.25 -7.94 12.50
C ILE A 31 -5.29 -7.19 13.44
N PRO A 32 -4.23 -6.50 12.96
CA PRO A 32 -3.33 -5.78 13.84
C PRO A 32 -4.06 -4.68 14.60
N ILE A 33 -4.93 -3.89 13.97
CA ILE A 33 -5.68 -2.80 14.63
C ILE A 33 -6.57 -3.33 15.78
N VAL A 34 -7.23 -4.48 15.59
CA VAL A 34 -8.08 -5.09 16.63
C VAL A 34 -7.26 -5.64 17.79
N ILE A 35 -6.15 -6.33 17.51
CA ILE A 35 -5.21 -6.81 18.55
C ILE A 35 -4.71 -5.63 19.40
N LEU A 36 -4.44 -4.52 18.72
CA LEU A 36 -3.93 -3.29 19.29
C LEU A 36 -4.92 -2.59 20.23
N ALA A 37 -6.17 -2.48 19.79
CA ALA A 37 -7.26 -1.95 20.62
C ALA A 37 -7.44 -2.79 21.89
N ARG A 38 -7.34 -4.13 21.79
CA ARG A 38 -7.43 -5.04 22.95
C ARG A 38 -6.30 -4.84 23.95
N ILE A 39 -5.06 -4.68 23.46
CA ILE A 39 -3.90 -4.38 24.32
C ILE A 39 -4.09 -3.03 25.03
N GLY A 40 -4.55 -1.99 24.31
CA GLY A 40 -4.82 -0.68 24.89
C GLY A 40 -5.87 -0.70 26.00
N PHE A 41 -6.99 -1.42 25.79
CA PHE A 41 -8.02 -1.61 26.81
C PHE A 41 -7.51 -2.37 28.03
N PHE A 42 -6.73 -3.44 27.81
CA PHE A 42 -6.11 -4.21 28.89
C PHE A 42 -5.23 -3.32 29.78
N LEU A 43 -4.37 -2.50 29.18
CA LEU A 43 -3.47 -1.60 29.92
C LEU A 43 -4.23 -0.51 30.67
N ARG A 44 -5.30 0.04 30.09
CA ARG A 44 -6.15 1.03 30.76
C ARG A 44 -6.80 0.42 32.01
N ASN A 45 -7.25 -0.83 31.93
CA ASN A 45 -7.85 -1.53 33.07
C ASN A 45 -6.83 -1.80 34.18
N VAL A 46 -5.61 -2.23 33.83
CA VAL A 46 -4.50 -2.40 34.77
C VAL A 46 -4.12 -1.08 35.43
N ALA A 47 -4.05 0.01 34.66
CA ALA A 47 -3.72 1.34 35.17
C ALA A 47 -4.79 1.87 36.14
N ARG A 48 -6.09 1.65 35.86
CA ARG A 48 -7.18 2.01 36.79
C ARG A 48 -7.10 1.22 38.09
N ALA A 49 -6.99 -0.11 38.00
CA ALA A 49 -6.84 -0.98 39.17
C ALA A 49 -5.60 -0.62 40.01
N ALA A 50 -4.51 -0.24 39.36
CA ALA A 50 -3.30 0.23 40.03
C ALA A 50 -3.53 1.60 40.69
N THR A 51 -4.14 2.56 40.00
CA THR A 51 -4.36 3.93 40.52
C THR A 51 -5.29 3.93 41.74
N ASP A 52 -6.35 3.12 41.71
CA ASP A 52 -7.25 2.95 42.85
C ASP A 52 -6.52 2.32 44.06
N ALA A 53 -5.51 1.49 43.80
CA ALA A 53 -4.66 0.92 44.83
C ALA A 53 -3.53 1.86 45.32
N PHE A 54 -3.26 2.97 44.61
CA PHE A 54 -2.00 3.73 44.72
C PHE A 54 -2.05 5.14 45.30
N VAL A 55 -3.15 5.54 45.94
CA VAL A 55 -3.19 6.81 46.69
C VAL A 55 -2.30 6.78 47.96
N SER A 56 -1.46 5.75 48.20
CA SER A 56 -0.50 5.71 49.33
C SER A 56 0.99 5.65 48.90
N ASN A 57 1.78 6.59 49.43
CA ASN A 57 3.21 6.86 49.24
C ASN A 57 4.15 5.61 49.22
N SER A 58 4.66 5.17 48.07
CA SER A 58 5.66 4.08 48.04
C SER A 58 6.71 4.18 46.92
N ARG A 59 7.91 3.64 47.14
CA ARG A 59 8.93 3.43 46.08
C ARG A 59 8.51 2.38 45.06
N ALA A 60 7.68 1.42 45.47
CA ALA A 60 7.14 0.38 44.58
C ALA A 60 6.31 1.01 43.43
N LEU A 61 5.61 2.10 43.74
CA LEU A 61 4.86 2.92 42.78
C LEU A 61 5.71 3.45 41.64
N THR A 62 6.88 3.97 41.98
CA THR A 62 7.78 4.56 40.99
C THR A 62 8.34 3.48 40.06
N ILE A 63 8.62 2.28 40.60
CA ILE A 63 9.07 1.14 39.81
C ILE A 63 7.96 0.67 38.87
N ILE A 64 6.72 0.60 39.35
CA ILE A 64 5.56 0.20 38.55
C ILE A 64 5.23 1.23 37.48
N GLY A 65 5.27 2.52 37.80
CA GLY A 65 5.10 3.60 36.82
C GLY A 65 6.15 3.55 35.72
N ARG A 66 7.42 3.28 36.07
CA ARG A 66 8.50 3.08 35.09
C ARG A 66 8.30 1.82 34.24
N ALA A 67 7.82 0.73 34.84
CA ALA A 67 7.50 -0.48 34.10
C ALA A 67 6.35 -0.23 33.09
N ILE A 68 5.28 0.42 33.52
CA ILE A 68 4.16 0.82 32.65
C ILE A 68 4.65 1.74 31.52
N SER A 69 5.45 2.75 31.85
CA SER A 69 6.00 3.68 30.84
C SER A 69 6.87 2.97 29.80
N ARG A 70 7.74 2.04 30.23
CA ARG A 70 8.55 1.22 29.30
C ARG A 70 7.68 0.31 28.44
N THR A 71 6.64 -0.29 29.01
CA THR A 71 5.69 -1.12 28.27
C THR A 71 4.92 -0.29 27.23
N LEU A 72 4.43 0.89 27.60
CA LEU A 72 3.75 1.80 26.67
C LEU A 72 4.69 2.25 25.56
N TRP A 73 5.94 2.59 25.88
CA TRP A 73 6.95 2.95 24.88
C TRP A 73 7.24 1.80 23.92
N ALA A 74 7.48 0.59 24.44
CA ALA A 74 7.71 -0.59 23.62
C ALA A 74 6.51 -0.89 22.71
N LEU A 75 5.29 -0.73 23.22
CA LEU A 75 4.09 -0.82 22.42
C LEU A 75 4.06 0.26 21.35
N SER A 76 4.27 1.54 21.66
CA SER A 76 4.31 2.61 20.65
C SER A 76 5.24 2.30 19.47
N TRP A 77 6.37 1.63 19.70
CA TRP A 77 7.26 1.16 18.64
C TRP A 77 6.66 0.04 17.78
N VAL A 78 5.98 -0.92 18.40
CA VAL A 78 5.23 -1.96 17.66
C VAL A 78 4.12 -1.34 16.81
N PHE A 79 3.40 -0.34 17.33
CA PHE A 79 2.39 0.41 16.58
C PHE A 79 3.01 1.13 15.38
N LEU A 80 4.11 1.84 15.58
CA LEU A 80 4.81 2.56 14.51
C LEU A 80 5.31 1.59 13.44
N ALA A 81 5.91 0.46 13.85
CA ALA A 81 6.36 -0.59 12.94
C ALA A 81 5.19 -1.16 12.13
N ALA A 82 4.04 -1.38 12.75
CA ALA A 82 2.83 -1.81 12.06
C ALA A 82 2.39 -0.77 11.01
N ILE A 83 2.27 0.51 11.38
CA ILE A 83 1.87 1.59 10.44
C ILE A 83 2.83 1.67 9.24
N VAL A 84 4.15 1.61 9.48
CA VAL A 84 5.15 1.63 8.41
C VAL A 84 5.04 0.39 7.51
N ALA A 85 4.82 -0.79 8.10
CA ALA A 85 4.63 -2.01 7.33
C ALA A 85 3.35 -1.93 6.46
N VAL A 86 2.26 -1.38 7.00
CA VAL A 86 1.01 -1.15 6.28
C VAL A 86 1.21 -0.24 5.08
N ASP A 87 1.88 0.90 5.28
CA ASP A 87 2.16 1.86 4.20
C ASP A 87 3.02 1.22 3.09
N ALA A 88 4.06 0.47 3.48
CA ALA A 88 4.93 -0.24 2.54
C ALA A 88 4.18 -1.31 1.73
N ILE A 89 3.34 -2.12 2.38
CA ILE A 89 2.54 -3.15 1.72
C ILE A 89 1.51 -2.50 0.78
N SER A 90 0.84 -1.45 1.24
CA SER A 90 -0.19 -0.74 0.46
C SER A 90 0.40 -0.11 -0.79
N ASN A 91 1.59 0.50 -0.68
CA ASN A 91 2.32 1.05 -1.81
C ASN A 91 2.75 -0.05 -2.80
N LEU A 92 3.25 -1.18 -2.31
CA LEU A 92 3.65 -2.31 -3.16
C LEU A 92 2.44 -2.91 -3.91
N VAL A 93 1.32 -3.09 -3.22
CA VAL A 93 0.08 -3.61 -3.80
C VAL A 93 -0.51 -2.63 -4.81
N GLY A 94 -0.50 -1.32 -4.52
CA GLY A 94 -0.91 -0.28 -5.47
C GLY A 94 -0.05 -0.31 -6.74
N HIS A 95 1.26 -0.50 -6.62
CA HIS A 95 2.13 -0.66 -7.80
C HIS A 95 1.81 -1.94 -8.58
N ARG A 96 1.46 -3.03 -7.91
CA ARG A 96 1.12 -4.31 -8.57
C ARG A 96 -0.20 -4.23 -9.31
N SER A 97 -1.21 -3.61 -8.70
CA SER A 97 -2.53 -3.48 -9.28
C SER A 97 -2.54 -2.61 -10.55
N GLU A 98 -1.71 -1.58 -10.61
CA GLU A 98 -1.45 -0.79 -11.83
C GLU A 98 -0.95 -1.66 -12.99
N TYR A 99 -0.01 -2.57 -12.72
CA TYR A 99 0.52 -3.47 -13.73
C TYR A 99 -0.48 -4.53 -14.17
N ASP A 100 -1.27 -5.05 -13.24
CA ASP A 100 -2.30 -6.04 -13.54
C ASP A 100 -3.42 -5.41 -14.38
N ALA A 101 -3.78 -4.15 -14.10
CA ALA A 101 -4.72 -3.37 -14.92
C ALA A 101 -4.16 -3.10 -16.33
N ASP A 102 -2.88 -2.73 -16.46
CA ASP A 102 -2.21 -2.58 -17.75
C ASP A 102 -2.23 -3.89 -18.56
N GLN A 103 -1.95 -5.02 -17.90
CA GLN A 103 -1.94 -6.32 -18.56
C GLN A 103 -3.34 -6.71 -19.06
N ARG A 104 -4.37 -6.53 -18.25
CA ARG A 104 -5.77 -6.79 -18.65
C ARG A 104 -6.21 -5.88 -19.80
N ALA A 105 -5.83 -4.59 -19.77
CA ALA A 105 -6.09 -3.70 -20.90
C ALA A 105 -5.40 -4.17 -22.20
N VAL A 106 -4.20 -4.74 -22.11
CA VAL A 106 -3.50 -5.37 -23.25
C VAL A 106 -4.20 -6.65 -23.71
N GLU A 107 -4.71 -7.47 -22.79
CA GLU A 107 -5.51 -8.67 -23.08
C GLU A 107 -6.80 -8.32 -23.84
N LEU A 108 -7.46 -7.22 -23.45
CA LEU A 108 -8.64 -6.68 -24.12
C LEU A 108 -8.34 -5.99 -25.47
N GLY A 109 -7.07 -5.94 -25.90
CA GLY A 109 -6.66 -5.36 -27.18
C GLY A 109 -6.37 -3.86 -27.15
N TYR A 110 -6.47 -3.22 -25.99
CA TYR A 110 -6.26 -1.78 -25.81
C TYR A 110 -4.81 -1.38 -25.47
N GLY A 111 -3.85 -2.31 -25.59
CA GLY A 111 -2.43 -2.08 -25.31
C GLY A 111 -1.78 -0.93 -26.09
N PRO A 112 -1.86 -0.88 -27.43
CA PRO A 112 -1.27 0.21 -28.20
C PRO A 112 -1.89 1.59 -27.90
N PRO A 113 -3.23 1.72 -27.77
CA PRO A 113 -3.84 2.97 -27.34
C PRO A 113 -3.46 3.41 -25.91
N LEU A 114 -3.33 2.47 -24.96
CA LEU A 114 -2.87 2.75 -23.60
C LEU A 114 -1.41 3.24 -23.58
N ALA A 115 -0.52 2.59 -24.33
CA ALA A 115 0.87 3.04 -24.47
C ALA A 115 0.98 4.42 -25.13
N ALA A 116 0.06 4.78 -26.02
CA ALA A 116 -0.01 6.12 -26.60
C ALA A 116 -0.45 7.17 -25.56
N ALA A 117 -1.43 6.85 -24.71
CA ALA A 117 -1.86 7.72 -23.62
C ALA A 117 -0.75 7.96 -22.59
N LEU A 118 -0.05 6.91 -22.16
CA LEU A 118 1.07 7.01 -21.22
C LEU A 118 2.24 7.84 -21.78
N ARG A 119 2.49 7.79 -23.09
CA ARG A 119 3.49 8.64 -23.75
C ARG A 119 3.11 10.13 -23.71
N VAL A 120 1.82 10.47 -23.73
CA VAL A 120 1.36 11.84 -23.48
C VAL A 120 1.65 12.25 -22.04
N VAL A 121 1.40 11.38 -21.07
CA VAL A 121 1.71 11.63 -19.65
C VAL A 121 3.21 11.84 -19.43
N MET A 122 4.07 11.06 -20.12
CA MET A 122 5.53 11.25 -20.06
C MET A 122 5.96 12.63 -20.56
N ARG A 123 5.31 13.17 -21.61
CA ARG A 123 5.60 14.51 -22.13
C ARG A 123 5.24 15.62 -21.15
N HIS A 124 4.29 15.38 -20.25
CA HIS A 124 3.87 16.32 -19.21
C HIS A 124 4.58 16.09 -17.87
N GLY A 125 5.69 15.32 -17.84
CA GLY A 125 6.53 15.15 -16.66
C GLY A 125 6.32 13.85 -15.87
N GLY A 126 5.34 13.01 -16.20
CA GLY A 126 5.08 11.73 -15.50
C GLY A 126 6.07 10.59 -15.80
N GLY A 127 7.16 10.89 -16.52
CA GLY A 127 8.16 9.90 -16.95
C GLY A 127 9.32 9.69 -15.98
N THR A 128 9.51 10.58 -15.00
CA THR A 128 10.68 10.53 -14.11
C THR A 128 10.54 9.44 -13.04
N ARG A 129 11.64 8.74 -12.76
CA ARG A 129 11.67 7.81 -11.63
C ARG A 129 11.74 8.64 -10.33
N PRO A 130 10.91 8.36 -9.32
CA PRO A 130 11.07 8.99 -8.02
C PRO A 130 12.48 8.70 -7.47
N VAL A 131 13.21 9.75 -7.13
CA VAL A 131 14.56 9.69 -6.57
C VAL A 131 14.46 9.73 -5.04
N GLY A 132 15.01 8.72 -4.37
CA GLY A 132 14.93 8.56 -2.92
C GLY A 132 13.77 7.69 -2.44
N TRP A 133 13.92 7.10 -1.25
CA TRP A 133 12.95 6.16 -0.68
C TRP A 133 11.62 6.83 -0.31
N ARG A 134 11.64 8.07 0.17
CA ARG A 134 10.42 8.87 0.46
C ARG A 134 9.60 9.18 -0.78
N ALA A 135 10.26 9.57 -1.87
CA ALA A 135 9.59 9.83 -3.14
C ALA A 135 9.01 8.53 -3.76
N ARG A 136 9.62 7.37 -3.48
CA ARG A 136 9.09 6.06 -3.89
C ARG A 136 7.87 5.63 -3.07
N LEU A 137 7.79 6.04 -1.80
CA LEU A 137 6.60 5.83 -0.97
C LEU A 137 5.46 6.77 -1.36
N ALA A 138 5.77 8.03 -1.69
CA ALA A 138 4.76 9.01 -2.11
C ALA A 138 4.28 8.85 -3.57
N ALA A 139 4.96 8.04 -4.38
CA ALA A 139 4.57 7.79 -5.76
C ALA A 139 3.36 6.85 -5.78
N SER A 140 2.15 7.39 -5.97
CA SER A 140 0.91 6.62 -6.05
C SER A 140 0.86 5.66 -7.25
N HIS A 141 1.67 5.91 -8.28
CA HIS A 141 1.74 5.08 -9.48
C HIS A 141 3.20 4.80 -9.89
N PRO A 142 3.48 3.63 -10.49
CA PRO A 142 4.76 3.37 -11.12
C PRO A 142 5.04 4.38 -12.25
N PRO A 143 6.32 4.72 -12.52
CA PRO A 143 6.67 5.68 -13.57
C PRO A 143 6.10 5.28 -14.93
N ALA A 144 5.50 6.23 -15.66
CA ALA A 144 4.84 5.98 -16.94
C ALA A 144 5.79 5.32 -17.96
N ARG A 145 7.08 5.67 -17.93
CA ARG A 145 8.12 5.04 -18.77
C ARG A 145 8.22 3.52 -18.57
N THR A 146 8.09 3.07 -17.32
CA THR A 146 8.22 1.65 -16.95
C THR A 146 7.00 0.88 -17.44
N ARG A 147 5.81 1.49 -17.30
CA ARG A 147 4.54 0.94 -17.79
C ARG A 147 4.54 0.80 -19.31
N VAL A 148 4.97 1.84 -20.05
CA VAL A 148 5.11 1.78 -21.52
C VAL A 148 6.05 0.67 -21.96
N ALA A 149 7.25 0.59 -21.37
CA ALA A 149 8.23 -0.44 -21.72
C ALA A 149 7.68 -1.87 -21.54
N ARG A 150 6.92 -2.09 -20.46
CA ARG A 150 6.28 -3.38 -20.17
C ARG A 150 5.18 -3.71 -21.17
N ILE A 151 4.28 -2.77 -21.45
CA ILE A 151 3.21 -2.94 -22.45
C ILE A 151 3.81 -3.30 -23.82
N GLU A 152 4.83 -2.57 -24.26
CA GLU A 152 5.47 -2.84 -25.54
C GLU A 152 6.18 -4.18 -25.58
N ALA A 153 6.79 -4.62 -24.47
CA ALA A 153 7.41 -5.94 -24.38
C ALA A 153 6.37 -7.06 -24.60
N VAL A 154 5.21 -6.97 -23.95
CA VAL A 154 4.10 -7.92 -24.12
C VAL A 154 3.59 -7.92 -25.57
N LEU A 155 3.41 -6.74 -26.16
CA LEU A 155 2.96 -6.62 -27.55
C LEU A 155 3.98 -7.23 -28.55
N ARG A 156 5.29 -7.02 -28.32
CA ARG A 156 6.35 -7.62 -29.13
C ARG A 156 6.34 -9.15 -29.01
N GLN A 157 6.16 -9.69 -27.81
CA GLN A 157 6.09 -11.13 -27.58
C GLN A 157 4.89 -11.75 -28.32
N ARG A 158 3.70 -11.14 -28.24
CA ARG A 158 2.50 -11.59 -28.97
C ARG A 158 2.65 -11.54 -30.49
N ARG A 159 3.36 -10.54 -31.01
CA ARG A 159 3.68 -10.46 -32.45
C ARG A 159 4.61 -11.58 -32.89
N ARG A 160 5.58 -11.96 -32.05
CA ARG A 160 6.49 -13.09 -32.34
C ARG A 160 5.77 -14.43 -32.30
N SER A 161 4.87 -14.65 -31.33
CA SER A 161 4.11 -15.89 -31.23
C SER A 161 3.12 -16.09 -32.37
N ARG A 162 2.53 -15.02 -32.93
CA ARG A 162 1.65 -15.09 -34.11
C ARG A 162 2.37 -15.37 -35.44
N ARG A 163 3.70 -15.24 -35.48
CA ARG A 163 4.51 -15.47 -36.69
C ARG A 163 5.13 -16.87 -36.73
N ARG A 164 4.97 -17.66 -35.67
CA ARG A 164 5.32 -19.07 -35.60
C ARG A 164 4.07 -19.90 -35.79
#